data_AF-A0A3C2BRU3-F1
#
_entry.id   AF-A0A3C2BRU3-F1
#
_cell.length_a   1.000
_cell.length_b   1.000
_cell.length_c   1.000
_cell.angle_alpha   90.00
_cell.angle_beta   90.00
_cell.angle_gamma   90.00
#
_symmetry.space_group_name_H-M   'P 1'
#
loop_
_entity.id
_entity.type
_entity.pdbx_description
1 polymer ?
#
loop_
_entity_poly.entity_id
_entity_poly.type
_entity_poly.pdbx_seq_one_letter_code
_entity_poly.pdbx_strand_id
1 'polypeptide(L)' 'MSAALDLGGASVLPDDAARALLIGRVWDVETGGPRVVAVQEDDVFDLQQLAGTVSELLERPDLAAAVRTAMTLPRWKTS' A
#
# COMPACT_ATOMS: atom_id res chain seq x y z
N MET A 1 -20.00 -2.20 27.35
CA MET A 1 -18.57 -1.87 27.28
C MET A 1 -18.17 -1.92 25.82
N SER A 2 -17.99 -0.77 25.17
CA SER A 2 -17.46 -0.71 23.81
C SER A 2 -15.94 -0.80 23.93
N ALA A 3 -15.32 -1.88 23.46
CA ALA A 3 -13.88 -1.85 23.23
C ALA A 3 -13.69 -0.97 22.00
N ALA A 4 -13.09 0.21 22.18
CA ALA A 4 -12.60 0.97 21.05
C ALA A 4 -11.67 0.05 20.26
N LEU A 5 -12.00 -0.20 18.99
CA LEU A 5 -11.07 -0.89 18.10
C LEU A 5 -9.82 -0.02 18.09
N ASP A 6 -8.70 -0.56 18.58
CA ASP A 6 -7.41 0.07 18.38
C ASP A 6 -7.12 -0.01 16.89
N LEU A 7 -7.34 1.11 16.19
CA LEU A 7 -7.09 1.25 14.75
C LEU A 7 -5.67 1.76 14.48
N GLY A 8 -4.77 1.69 15.46
CA GLY A 8 -3.35 1.93 15.22
C GLY A 8 -2.86 1.04 14.06
N GLY A 9 -2.00 1.58 13.18
CA GLY A 9 -1.60 0.91 11.94
C GLY A 9 -1.15 -0.55 12.15
N ALA A 10 -0.43 -0.83 13.22
CA ALA A 10 0.01 -2.19 13.56
C ALA A 10 -1.13 -3.15 13.96
N SER A 11 -2.23 -2.65 14.51
CA SER A 11 -3.38 -3.45 15.00
C SER A 11 -4.31 -3.89 13.86
N VAL A 12 -4.30 -3.18 12.72
CA VAL A 12 -5.15 -3.50 11.56
C VAL A 12 -4.45 -4.33 10.49
N LEU A 13 -3.14 -4.54 10.62
CA LEU A 13 -2.37 -5.32 9.65
C LEU A 13 -2.47 -6.82 9.92
N PRO A 14 -2.28 -7.67 8.89
CA PRO A 14 -2.16 -9.11 9.08
C PRO A 14 -0.98 -9.48 9.99
N ASP A 15 -1.11 -10.58 10.74
CA ASP A 15 -0.06 -11.12 11.62
C ASP A 15 1.27 -11.35 10.89
N ASP A 16 1.23 -11.54 9.57
CA ASP A 16 2.38 -11.79 8.72
C ASP A 16 2.78 -10.63 7.82
N ALA A 17 2.36 -9.40 8.15
CA ALA A 17 2.68 -8.18 7.41
C ALA A 17 4.17 -8.04 7.07
N ALA A 18 5.07 -8.42 7.98
CA ALA A 18 6.51 -8.35 7.78
C ALA A 18 7.04 -9.23 6.61
N ARG A 19 6.28 -10.25 6.20
CA ARG A 19 6.61 -11.13 5.05
C ARG A 19 5.63 -10.99 3.90
N ALA A 20 4.59 -10.17 4.05
CA ALA A 20 3.57 -9.95 3.03
C ALA A 20 4.01 -8.87 2.02
N LEU A 21 3.36 -8.88 0.86
CA LEU A 21 3.38 -7.74 -0.05
C LEU A 21 2.06 -6.99 0.13
N LEU A 22 2.10 -5.88 0.86
CA LEU A 22 0.90 -5.10 1.16
C LEU A 22 0.67 -4.08 0.05
N ILE A 23 -0.51 -4.09 -0.54
CA ILE A 23 -0.96 -3.10 -1.52
C ILE A 23 -2.25 -2.44 -1.06
N GLY A 24 -2.49 -1.21 -1.50
CA GLY A 24 -3.69 -0.48 -1.13
C GLY A 24 -3.88 0.78 -1.95
N ARG A 25 -4.70 1.69 -1.42
CA ARG A 25 -4.88 3.03 -1.97
C ARG A 25 -4.78 4.08 -0.87
N VAL A 26 -4.15 5.19 -1.21
CA VAL A 26 -4.11 6.39 -0.38
C VAL A 26 -4.70 7.56 -1.15
N TRP A 27 -5.13 8.58 -0.42
CA TRP A 27 -5.47 9.86 -1.01
C TRP A 27 -4.22 10.74 -1.05
N ASP A 28 -3.77 11.10 -2.24
CA ASP A 28 -2.65 12.01 -2.43
C ASP A 28 -3.17 13.45 -2.51
N VAL A 29 -2.81 14.25 -1.50
CA VAL A 29 -3.20 15.66 -1.41
C VAL A 29 -2.55 16.49 -2.51
N GLU A 30 -1.33 16.15 -2.93
CA GLU A 30 -0.59 16.92 -3.95
C GLU A 30 -1.26 16.80 -5.32
N THR A 31 -1.69 15.59 -5.68
CA THR A 31 -2.36 15.34 -6.98
C THR A 31 -3.89 15.38 -6.89
N GLY A 32 -4.46 15.58 -5.70
CA GLY A 32 -5.90 15.75 -5.48
C GLY A 32 -6.72 14.49 -5.75
N GLY A 33 -6.11 13.31 -5.61
CA GLY A 33 -6.75 12.07 -6.04
C GLY A 33 -6.16 10.81 -5.42
N PRO A 34 -6.82 9.67 -5.61
CA PRO A 34 -6.36 8.41 -5.08
C PRO A 34 -5.19 7.86 -5.89
N ARG A 35 -4.24 7.23 -5.20
CA ARG A 35 -3.12 6.51 -5.80
C ARG A 35 -3.03 5.09 -5.29
N VAL A 36 -2.69 4.16 -6.18
CA VAL A 36 -2.34 2.79 -5.81
C VAL A 36 -0.97 2.80 -5.14
N VAL A 37 -0.81 2.08 -4.03
CA VAL A 37 0.45 2.04 -3.28
C VAL A 37 0.83 0.63 -2.86
N ALA A 38 2.12 0.43 -2.59
CA ALA A 38 2.63 -0.65 -1.76
C ALA A 38 3.10 -0.10 -0.41
N VAL A 39 3.02 -0.92 0.63
CA VAL A 39 3.53 -0.60 1.96
C VAL A 39 4.53 -1.66 2.39
N GLN A 40 5.67 -1.23 2.91
CA GLN A 40 6.65 -2.09 3.55
C GLN A 40 7.19 -1.37 4.78
N GLU A 41 6.99 -1.97 5.96
CA GLU A 41 7.29 -1.32 7.24
C GLU A 41 6.59 0.04 7.30
N ASP A 42 7.36 1.12 7.49
CA ASP A 42 6.82 2.48 7.49
C ASP A 42 6.87 3.15 6.12
N ASP A 43 7.42 2.50 5.09
CA ASP A 43 7.56 3.06 3.75
C ASP A 43 6.34 2.81 2.87
N VAL A 44 5.89 3.88 2.21
CA VAL A 44 4.80 3.83 1.23
C VAL A 44 5.32 4.20 -0.15
N PHE A 45 5.15 3.28 -1.10
CA PHE A 45 5.62 3.39 -2.48
C PHE A 45 4.46 3.70 -3.41
N ASP A 46 4.64 4.67 -4.30
CA ASP A 46 3.65 5.05 -5.30
C ASP A 46 3.67 4.06 -6.48
N LEU A 47 2.56 3.36 -6.70
CA LEU A 47 2.39 2.41 -7.79
C LEU A 47 1.49 2.94 -8.91
N GLN A 48 1.13 4.23 -8.90
CA GLN A 48 0.19 4.80 -9.88
C GLN A 48 0.62 4.58 -11.35
N GLN A 49 1.93 4.48 -11.61
CA GLN A 49 2.46 4.19 -12.94
C GLN A 49 2.29 2.73 -13.36
N LEU A 50 2.09 1.80 -12.42
CA LEU A 50 1.83 0.39 -12.71
C LEU A 50 0.35 0.10 -12.98
N ALA A 51 -0.55 0.81 -12.30
CA ALA A 51 -2.00 0.69 -12.42
C ALA A 51 -2.70 1.90 -11.77
N GLY A 52 -3.82 2.35 -12.34
CA GLY A 52 -4.66 3.40 -11.77
C GLY A 52 -5.63 2.91 -10.70
N THR A 53 -5.85 1.60 -10.59
CA THR A 53 -6.68 0.99 -9.54
C THR A 53 -6.07 -0.31 -9.01
N VAL A 54 -6.50 -0.73 -7.81
CA VAL A 54 -6.08 -2.03 -7.24
C VAL A 54 -6.64 -3.21 -8.05
N SER A 55 -7.85 -3.09 -8.62
CA SER A 55 -8.41 -4.14 -9.49
C SER A 55 -7.54 -4.35 -10.72
N GLU A 56 -7.18 -3.26 -11.40
CA GLU A 56 -6.26 -3.30 -12.55
C GLU A 56 -4.89 -3.86 -12.17
N LEU A 57 -4.35 -3.49 -11.00
CA LEU A 57 -3.11 -4.08 -10.50
C LEU A 57 -3.23 -5.60 -10.34
N LEU A 58 -4.32 -6.07 -9.72
CA LEU A 58 -4.62 -7.50 -9.45
C LEU A 58 -4.81 -8.34 -10.72
N GLU A 59 -5.17 -7.72 -11.84
CA GLU A 59 -5.32 -8.40 -13.13
C GLU A 59 -3.98 -8.68 -13.84
N ARG A 60 -2.87 -8.11 -13.34
CA ARG A 60 -1.56 -8.31 -13.95
C ARG A 60 -1.02 -9.73 -13.73
N PRO A 61 -0.56 -10.42 -14.78
CA PRO A 61 0.04 -11.75 -14.64
C PRO A 61 1.38 -11.72 -13.88
N ASP A 62 2.06 -10.58 -13.85
CA ASP A 62 3.37 -10.37 -13.22
C ASP A 62 3.29 -9.58 -11.89
N LEU A 63 2.10 -9.44 -11.30
CA LEU A 63 1.82 -8.53 -10.17
C LEU A 63 2.93 -8.45 -9.13
N ALA A 64 3.29 -9.59 -8.52
CA ALA A 64 4.24 -9.59 -7.42
C ALA A 64 5.64 -9.10 -7.84
N ALA A 65 6.08 -9.46 -9.05
CA ALA A 65 7.36 -9.03 -9.58
C ALA A 65 7.33 -7.55 -9.99
N ALA A 66 6.24 -7.11 -10.63
CA ALA A 66 6.06 -5.72 -11.04
C ALA A 66 6.05 -4.76 -9.85
N VAL A 67 5.26 -5.08 -8.81
CA VAL A 67 5.21 -4.26 -7.58
C VAL A 67 6.58 -4.17 -6.92
N ARG A 68 7.28 -5.29 -6.72
CA ARG A 68 8.63 -5.28 -6.13
C ARG A 68 9.63 -4.46 -6.94
N THR A 69 9.53 -4.51 -8.28
CA THR A 69 10.40 -3.72 -9.16
C THR A 69 10.11 -2.23 -9.07
N ALA A 70 8.86 -1.83 -8.83
CA ALA A 70 8.48 -0.43 -8.68
C ALA A 70 8.76 0.16 -7.29
N MET A 71 9.01 -0.68 -6.27
CA MET A 71 9.34 -0.24 -4.91
C MET A 71 10.80 0.23 -4.80
N THR A 72 11.16 1.29 -5.53
CA THR A 72 12.54 1.82 -5.59
C THR A 72 12.78 2.94 -4.60
N LEU A 73 11.84 3.89 -4.50
CA LEU A 73 11.95 5.06 -3.64
C LEU A 73 10.62 5.28 -2.92
N PRO A 74 10.60 5.32 -1.58
CA PRO A 74 9.41 5.67 -0.83
C PRO A 74 8.97 7.10 -1.15
N ARG A 75 7.66 7.30 -1.30
CA ARG A 75 7.06 8.62 -1.48
C ARG A 75 6.52 9.18 -0.16
N TRP A 76 6.05 8.32 0.74
CA TRP A 76 5.53 8.70 2.05
C TRP A 76 6.00 7.75 3.17
N LYS A 77 5.80 8.19 4.41
CA LYS A 77 5.96 7.39 5.63
C LYS A 77 4.62 7.27 6.38
N THR A 78 4.39 6.15 7.07
CA THR A 78 3.17 5.94 7.88
C THR A 78 3.24 6.50 9.30
N SER A 79 4.44 6.82 9.79
CA SER A 79 4.73 7.38 11.12
C SER A 79 5.24 8.81 11.06
#